data_AF-B6CJE4-F1
#
_entry.id   AF-B6CJE4-F1
#
_cell.length_a   1.000
_cell.length_b   1.000
_cell.length_c   1.000
_cell.angle_alpha   90.00
_cell.angle_beta   90.00
_cell.angle_gamma   90.00
#
_symmetry.space_group_name_H-M   'P 1'
#
loop_
_entity.id
_entity.type
_entity.pdbx_description
1 polymer ?
#
loop_
_entity_poly.entity_id
_entity_poly.type
_entity_poly.pdbx_seq_one_letter_code
_entity_poly.pdbx_strand_id
1 'polypeptide(L)'
;HHIANDVIRDWVFPVADKEIAEKGQESTPYDVAIIGDYNIGGDAWSSRILLEEMGLRVIAQWSGDGTFTEMKATPSVKLNLVHCYRSMNYISRHMEEKYGIPWLEYNFFGPSKIVESLRAIAERFDDTIKQKAEAVIAKYKEQADGIVAKYRPRLEGKTVMMMVGGLRPRHVVPAFKDLGMEIIGTGYEFAHGDDYKRTTHYVKDATLIYDDVTGY
;
A
#
# COMPACT_ATOMS: atom_id res chain seq x y z
N HIS A 1 -13.46 -6.61 8.21
CA HIS A 1 -12.46 -5.51 8.28
C HIS A 1 -12.88 -4.38 9.21
N HIS A 2 -14.02 -3.71 9.00
CA HIS A 2 -14.45 -2.56 9.80
C HIS A 2 -14.45 -2.84 11.32
N ILE A 3 -15.18 -3.87 11.77
CA ILE A 3 -15.24 -4.27 13.18
C ILE A 3 -13.85 -4.48 13.79
N ALA A 4 -12.92 -5.10 13.06
CA ALA A 4 -11.56 -5.32 13.55
C ALA A 4 -10.78 -4.00 13.72
N ASN A 5 -10.99 -3.01 12.85
CA ASN A 5 -10.40 -1.68 13.03
C ASN A 5 -10.96 -0.98 14.26
N ASP A 6 -12.28 -1.09 14.50
CA ASP A 6 -12.92 -0.51 15.68
C ASP A 6 -12.41 -1.13 16.98
N VAL A 7 -12.13 -2.45 17.00
CA VAL A 7 -11.53 -3.09 18.18
C VAL A 7 -10.15 -2.50 18.50
N ILE A 8 -9.32 -2.26 17.49
CA ILE A 8 -8.03 -1.59 17.71
C ILE A 8 -8.23 -0.18 18.26
N ARG A 9 -9.13 0.59 17.64
CA ARG A 9 -9.47 1.95 18.08
C ARG A 9 -9.89 1.98 19.54
N ASP A 10 -10.77 1.06 19.94
CA ASP A 10 -11.44 1.12 21.24
C ASP A 10 -10.62 0.46 22.36
N TRP A 11 -9.74 -0.50 22.04
CA TRP A 11 -9.06 -1.31 23.05
C TRP A 11 -7.54 -1.25 23.02
N VAL A 12 -6.94 -0.83 21.90
CA VAL A 12 -5.47 -0.74 21.77
C VAL A 12 -5.00 0.70 21.86
N PHE A 13 -5.63 1.62 21.13
CA PHE A 13 -5.22 3.02 21.13
C PHE A 13 -5.34 3.72 22.49
N PRO A 14 -6.35 3.46 23.36
CA PRO A 14 -6.36 4.03 24.70
C PRO A 14 -5.18 3.57 25.57
N VAL A 15 -4.71 2.34 25.37
CA VAL A 15 -3.51 1.82 26.04
C VAL A 15 -2.26 2.51 25.50
N ALA A 16 -2.17 2.68 24.18
CA ALA A 16 -1.08 3.42 23.54
C ALA A 16 -1.01 4.87 24.02
N ASP A 17 -2.13 5.59 24.01
CA ASP A 17 -2.22 6.99 24.45
C ASP A 17 -1.72 7.16 25.89
N LYS A 18 -2.13 6.25 26.77
CA LYS A 18 -1.69 6.25 28.17
C LYS A 18 -0.18 6.02 28.27
N GLU A 19 0.35 5.02 27.58
CA GLU A 19 1.78 4.71 27.61
C GLU A 19 2.64 5.85 27.04
N ILE A 20 2.20 6.48 25.95
CA ILE A 20 2.87 7.63 25.33
C ILE A 20 2.86 8.83 26.28
N ALA A 21 1.73 9.08 26.97
CA ALA A 21 1.64 10.15 27.95
C ALA A 21 2.55 9.93 29.17
N GLU A 22 2.71 8.69 29.61
CA GLU A 22 3.52 8.34 30.78
C GLU A 22 5.03 8.28 30.49
N LYS A 23 5.42 7.72 29.33
CA LYS A 23 6.81 7.39 29.02
C LYS A 23 7.42 8.26 27.93
N GLY A 24 6.61 9.03 27.22
CA GLY A 24 6.98 9.65 25.96
C GLY A 24 7.15 8.61 24.85
N GLN A 25 7.44 9.08 23.64
CA GLN A 25 7.78 8.24 22.52
C GLN A 25 8.88 8.88 21.70
N GLU A 26 9.96 8.13 21.46
CA GLU A 26 11.03 8.58 20.58
C GLU A 26 10.50 8.68 19.15
N SER A 27 10.66 9.84 18.52
CA SER A 27 10.15 10.08 17.18
C SER A 27 11.11 10.88 16.31
N THR A 28 11.05 10.64 15.01
CA THR A 28 11.75 11.39 13.98
C THR A 28 10.76 12.01 12.98
N PRO A 29 11.19 13.02 12.20
CA PRO A 29 10.39 13.54 11.08
C PRO A 29 10.11 12.52 9.96
N TYR A 30 10.80 11.37 9.95
CA TYR A 30 10.73 10.36 8.88
C TYR A 30 9.99 9.08 9.30
N ASP A 31 9.30 9.11 10.43
CA ASP A 31 8.57 7.95 10.96
C ASP A 31 7.30 7.70 10.13
N VAL A 32 7.14 6.48 9.62
CA VAL A 32 5.95 6.04 8.87
C VAL A 32 5.42 4.71 9.37
N ALA A 33 4.17 4.41 9.05
CA ALA A 33 3.60 3.06 9.21
C ALA A 33 3.09 2.53 7.86
N ILE A 34 3.35 1.25 7.59
CA ILE A 34 2.74 0.52 6.48
C ILE A 34 1.37 0.04 6.97
N ILE A 35 0.31 0.51 6.34
CA ILE A 35 -1.07 0.26 6.72
C ILE A 35 -1.77 -0.61 5.67
N GLY A 36 -2.25 -1.78 6.07
CA GLY A 36 -2.97 -2.69 5.17
C GLY A 36 -2.06 -3.49 4.25
N ASP A 37 -0.87 -3.88 4.72
CA ASP A 37 -0.07 -4.94 4.11
C ASP A 37 0.00 -6.14 5.06
N TYR A 38 -0.41 -7.30 4.55
CA TYR A 38 -0.55 -8.54 5.31
C TYR A 38 0.66 -9.47 5.13
N ASN A 39 1.73 -8.99 4.49
CA ASN A 39 2.99 -9.70 4.30
C ASN A 39 2.83 -11.09 3.64
N ILE A 40 1.90 -11.20 2.70
CA ILE A 40 1.64 -12.46 1.99
C ILE A 40 2.91 -12.86 1.25
N GLY A 41 3.54 -13.96 1.66
CA GLY A 41 4.80 -14.42 1.05
C GLY A 41 5.97 -13.44 1.17
N GLY A 42 5.95 -12.49 2.11
CA GLY A 42 7.00 -11.49 2.29
C GLY A 42 6.75 -10.12 1.62
N ASP A 43 5.54 -9.86 1.11
CA ASP A 43 5.17 -8.60 0.45
C ASP A 43 5.56 -7.35 1.27
N ALA A 44 5.24 -7.31 2.56
CA ALA A 44 5.48 -6.15 3.41
C ALA A 44 6.97 -5.94 3.67
N TRP A 45 7.74 -7.03 3.83
CA TRP A 45 9.20 -6.94 3.99
C TRP A 45 9.87 -6.34 2.76
N SER A 46 9.47 -6.78 1.56
CA SER A 46 10.01 -6.24 0.31
C SER A 46 9.65 -4.76 0.13
N SER A 47 8.45 -4.36 0.57
CA SER A 47 8.02 -2.96 0.58
C SER A 47 8.80 -2.12 1.59
N ARG A 48 8.98 -2.64 2.81
CA ARG A 48 9.70 -1.99 3.91
C ARG A 48 11.13 -1.63 3.51
N ILE A 49 11.85 -2.56 2.87
CA ILE A 49 13.23 -2.35 2.43
C ILE A 49 13.33 -1.10 1.55
N LEU A 50 12.42 -0.93 0.59
CA LEU A 50 12.43 0.25 -0.30
C LEU A 50 12.20 1.56 0.48
N LEU A 51 11.28 1.56 1.45
CA LEU A 51 10.98 2.73 2.27
C LEU A 51 12.16 3.09 3.19
N GLU A 52 12.81 2.10 3.80
CA GLU A 52 13.96 2.33 4.67
C GLU A 52 15.22 2.72 3.90
N GLU A 53 15.47 2.14 2.72
CA GLU A 53 16.55 2.60 1.83
C GLU A 53 16.34 4.04 1.34
N MET A 54 15.07 4.45 1.16
CA MET A 54 14.70 5.84 0.87
C MET A 54 14.91 6.79 2.08
N GLY A 55 15.25 6.24 3.26
CA GLY A 55 15.59 6.98 4.46
C GLY A 55 14.44 7.19 5.43
N LEU A 56 13.29 6.54 5.21
CA LEU A 56 12.20 6.53 6.19
C LEU A 56 12.46 5.53 7.31
N ARG A 57 11.82 5.74 8.47
CA ARG A 57 11.84 4.79 9.59
C ARG A 57 10.46 4.13 9.68
N VAL A 58 10.37 2.85 9.33
CA VAL A 58 9.09 2.12 9.37
C VAL A 58 8.83 1.65 10.81
N ILE A 59 7.94 2.35 11.51
CA ILE A 59 7.61 2.08 12.92
C ILE A 59 6.68 0.89 13.07
N ALA A 60 5.79 0.68 12.09
CA ALA A 60 4.80 -0.38 12.17
C ALA A 60 4.40 -0.92 10.80
N GLN A 61 3.94 -2.17 10.79
CA GLN A 61 3.37 -2.86 9.63
C GLN A 61 2.06 -3.52 10.05
N TRP A 62 0.96 -3.11 9.41
CA TRP A 62 -0.39 -3.50 9.78
C TRP A 62 -0.99 -4.45 8.74
N SER A 63 -1.12 -5.75 9.01
CA SER A 63 -0.64 -6.47 10.20
C SER A 63 0.26 -7.66 9.87
N GLY A 64 0.74 -7.75 8.63
CA GLY A 64 1.70 -8.78 8.25
C GLY A 64 3.01 -8.60 9.00
N ASP A 65 3.42 -9.63 9.75
CA ASP A 65 4.56 -9.57 10.67
C ASP A 65 4.48 -8.47 11.74
N GLY A 66 3.30 -7.89 11.95
CA GLY A 66 3.10 -6.80 12.91
C GLY A 66 3.06 -7.30 14.35
N THR A 67 3.70 -6.57 15.24
CA THR A 67 3.65 -6.82 16.69
C THR A 67 2.68 -5.86 17.38
N PHE A 68 2.19 -6.26 18.56
CA PHE A 68 1.34 -5.40 19.39
C PHE A 68 2.06 -4.10 19.81
N THR A 69 3.38 -4.18 20.03
CA THR A 69 4.21 -3.01 20.37
C THR A 69 4.24 -1.98 19.24
N GLU A 70 4.43 -2.42 18.00
CA GLU A 70 4.42 -1.53 16.83
C GLU A 70 3.03 -0.91 16.61
N MET A 71 1.96 -1.68 16.79
CA MET A 71 0.59 -1.15 16.70
C MET A 71 0.36 -0.02 17.70
N LYS A 72 0.80 -0.20 18.96
CA LYS A 72 0.72 0.87 19.98
C LYS A 72 1.63 2.06 19.67
N ALA A 73 2.73 1.86 18.97
CA ALA A 73 3.65 2.93 18.58
C ALA A 73 3.12 3.78 17.39
N THR A 74 2.14 3.29 16.65
CA THR A 74 1.65 3.89 15.40
C THR A 74 1.06 5.31 15.57
N PRO A 75 0.33 5.66 16.65
CA PRO A 75 -0.19 7.03 16.88
C PRO A 75 0.85 8.16 17.00
N SER A 76 2.14 7.87 16.79
CA SER A 76 3.22 8.87 16.79
C SER A 76 3.87 9.12 15.42
N VAL A 77 3.51 8.32 14.40
CA VAL A 77 4.13 8.42 13.08
C VAL A 77 3.76 9.73 12.39
N LYS A 78 4.52 10.11 11.36
CA LYS A 78 4.31 11.33 10.58
C LYS A 78 3.43 11.11 9.35
N LEU A 79 3.36 9.87 8.86
CA LEU A 79 2.53 9.50 7.71
C LEU A 79 2.12 8.03 7.78
N ASN A 80 0.84 7.76 7.54
CA ASN A 80 0.31 6.42 7.33
C ASN A 80 0.31 6.08 5.83
N LEU A 81 1.06 5.06 5.44
CA LEU A 81 1.14 4.59 4.05
C LEU A 81 0.13 3.46 3.85
N VAL A 82 -0.97 3.74 3.16
CA VAL A 82 -2.10 2.81 3.03
C VAL A 82 -1.97 2.01 1.74
N HIS A 83 -1.63 0.72 1.86
CA HIS A 83 -1.63 -0.19 0.72
C HIS A 83 -3.04 -0.73 0.47
N CYS A 84 -3.60 -1.50 1.40
CA CYS A 84 -4.98 -1.97 1.30
C CYS A 84 -5.98 -0.95 1.85
N TYR A 85 -6.42 -0.05 0.97
CA TYR A 85 -7.47 0.92 1.28
C TYR A 85 -8.74 0.26 1.86
N ARG A 86 -9.29 -0.77 1.20
CA ARG A 86 -10.58 -1.38 1.59
C ARG A 86 -10.58 -1.87 3.04
N SER A 87 -9.48 -2.45 3.51
CA SER A 87 -9.45 -3.08 4.82
C SER A 87 -9.09 -2.14 5.96
N MET A 88 -8.28 -1.11 5.71
CA MET A 88 -7.69 -0.27 6.76
C MET A 88 -8.00 1.22 6.63
N ASN A 89 -8.79 1.68 5.65
CA ASN A 89 -9.17 3.10 5.57
C ASN A 89 -9.87 3.60 6.84
N TYR A 90 -10.59 2.73 7.56
CA TYR A 90 -11.30 3.08 8.79
C TYR A 90 -10.34 3.59 9.87
N ILE A 91 -9.29 2.81 10.19
CA ILE A 91 -8.32 3.21 11.21
C ILE A 91 -7.42 4.37 10.73
N SER A 92 -7.13 4.45 9.43
CA SER A 92 -6.39 5.58 8.85
C SER A 92 -7.15 6.90 9.01
N ARG A 93 -8.45 6.92 8.71
CA ARG A 93 -9.32 8.10 8.93
C ARG A 93 -9.41 8.47 10.41
N HIS A 94 -9.58 7.47 11.29
CA HIS A 94 -9.58 7.73 12.72
C HIS A 94 -8.27 8.35 13.20
N MET A 95 -7.12 7.86 12.73
CA MET A 95 -5.82 8.41 13.12
C MET A 95 -5.61 9.83 12.59
N GLU A 96 -6.12 10.16 11.40
CA GLU A 96 -6.13 11.53 10.89
C GLU A 96 -7.00 12.44 11.75
N GLU A 97 -8.23 12.02 12.08
CA GLU A 97 -9.16 12.81 12.89
C GLU A 97 -8.69 13.03 14.33
N LYS A 98 -8.16 11.99 14.98
CA LYS A 98 -7.78 12.03 16.40
C LYS A 98 -6.37 12.54 16.63
N TYR A 99 -5.41 12.13 15.81
CA TYR A 99 -3.99 12.42 16.01
C TYR A 99 -3.42 13.40 14.98
N GLY A 100 -4.20 13.80 13.97
CA GLY A 100 -3.72 14.67 12.89
C GLY A 100 -2.74 14.00 11.94
N ILE A 101 -2.65 12.66 11.94
CA ILE A 101 -1.68 11.91 11.13
C ILE A 101 -2.25 11.73 9.72
N PRO A 102 -1.66 12.35 8.68
CA PRO A 102 -2.12 12.18 7.32
C PRO A 102 -1.93 10.74 6.84
N TRP A 103 -2.66 10.36 5.81
CA TRP A 103 -2.49 9.07 5.13
C TRP A 103 -2.42 9.24 3.61
N LEU A 104 -1.70 8.32 2.97
CA LEU A 104 -1.49 8.31 1.52
C LEU A 104 -1.70 6.89 0.98
N GLU A 105 -2.60 6.74 0.00
CA GLU A 105 -2.70 5.49 -0.77
C GLU A 105 -1.46 5.31 -1.66
N TYR A 106 -0.88 4.12 -1.67
CA TYR A 106 0.27 3.78 -2.52
C TYR A 106 0.12 2.37 -3.11
N ASN A 107 0.92 2.06 -4.14
CA ASN A 107 0.85 0.77 -4.83
C ASN A 107 2.25 0.26 -5.22
N PHE A 108 2.66 -0.87 -4.64
CA PHE A 108 3.95 -1.52 -4.93
C PHE A 108 3.84 -2.75 -5.84
N PHE A 109 2.82 -2.84 -6.69
CA PHE A 109 2.74 -3.84 -7.75
C PHE A 109 3.28 -3.30 -9.08
N GLY A 110 4.45 -3.79 -9.47
CA GLY A 110 5.10 -3.50 -10.75
C GLY A 110 6.01 -2.27 -10.69
N PRO A 111 7.11 -2.25 -11.47
CA PRO A 111 8.10 -1.19 -11.40
C PRO A 111 7.52 0.20 -11.68
N SER A 112 6.56 0.33 -12.60
CA SER A 112 5.98 1.64 -12.92
C SER A 112 5.26 2.27 -11.72
N LYS A 113 4.43 1.50 -11.01
CA LYS A 113 3.72 1.99 -9.81
C LYS A 113 4.60 2.08 -8.57
N ILE A 114 5.61 1.24 -8.43
CA ILE A 114 6.61 1.41 -7.36
C ILE A 114 7.31 2.76 -7.50
N VAL A 115 7.79 3.12 -8.70
CA VAL A 115 8.44 4.42 -8.96
C VAL A 115 7.50 5.59 -8.67
N GLU A 116 6.26 5.54 -9.16
CA GLU A 116 5.25 6.57 -8.90
C GLU A 116 4.98 6.73 -7.40
N SER A 117 4.81 5.61 -6.69
CA SER A 117 4.53 5.59 -5.25
C SER A 117 5.70 6.10 -4.42
N LEU A 118 6.94 5.69 -4.73
CA LEU A 118 8.13 6.19 -4.02
C LEU A 118 8.25 7.71 -4.14
N ARG A 119 8.05 8.26 -5.35
CA ARG A 119 8.03 9.72 -5.57
C ARG A 119 6.90 10.40 -4.80
N ALA A 120 5.68 9.86 -4.89
CA ALA A 120 4.53 10.43 -4.18
C ALA A 120 4.69 10.42 -2.66
N ILE A 121 5.33 9.39 -2.10
CA ILE A 121 5.67 9.31 -0.68
C ILE A 121 6.75 10.35 -0.35
N ALA A 122 7.83 10.42 -1.14
CA ALA A 122 8.93 11.35 -0.90
C ALA A 122 8.49 12.82 -0.95
N GLU A 123 7.49 13.16 -1.78
CA GLU A 123 6.88 14.50 -1.82
C GLU A 123 6.20 14.92 -0.51
N ARG A 124 5.98 14.00 0.44
CA ARG A 124 5.45 14.31 1.78
C ARG A 124 6.54 14.68 2.79
N PHE A 125 7.81 14.64 2.38
CA PHE A 125 8.97 14.91 3.22
C PHE A 125 9.87 15.98 2.57
N ASP A 126 11.11 16.10 3.04
CA ASP A 126 12.08 17.08 2.55
C ASP A 126 12.91 16.59 1.35
N ASP A 127 13.75 17.47 0.82
CA ASP A 127 14.60 17.21 -0.33
C ASP A 127 15.59 16.06 -0.10
N THR A 128 15.93 15.73 1.15
CA THR A 128 16.78 14.57 1.45
C THR A 128 16.07 13.28 1.08
N ILE A 129 14.79 13.13 1.46
CA ILE A 129 14.00 11.96 1.12
C ILE A 129 13.73 11.89 -0.38
N LYS A 130 13.47 13.04 -1.03
CA LYS A 130 13.29 13.10 -2.51
C LYS A 130 14.54 12.63 -3.25
N GLN A 131 15.73 13.08 -2.86
CA GLN A 131 16.98 12.65 -3.48
C GLN A 131 17.24 11.15 -3.24
N LYS A 132 16.97 10.64 -2.04
CA LYS A 132 17.09 9.21 -1.73
C LYS A 132 16.09 8.36 -2.50
N ALA A 133 14.87 8.85 -2.75
CA ALA A 133 13.89 8.16 -3.57
C ALA A 133 14.42 7.93 -4.99
N GLU A 134 14.99 8.96 -5.62
CA GLU A 134 15.62 8.83 -6.95
C GLU A 134 16.84 7.91 -6.92
N ALA A 135 17.62 7.90 -5.84
CA ALA A 135 18.74 6.97 -5.67
C ALA A 135 18.28 5.51 -5.59
N VAL A 136 17.20 5.22 -4.83
CA VAL A 136 16.58 3.88 -4.77
C VAL A 136 16.03 3.48 -6.13
N ILE A 137 15.32 4.38 -6.82
CA ILE A 137 14.79 4.13 -8.17
C ILE A 137 15.93 3.79 -9.14
N ALA A 138 17.02 4.57 -9.14
CA ALA A 138 18.18 4.32 -9.97
C ALA A 138 18.85 2.98 -9.64
N LYS A 139 18.99 2.64 -8.36
CA LYS A 139 19.58 1.37 -7.90
C LYS A 139 18.84 0.15 -8.43
N TYR A 140 17.51 0.15 -8.44
CA TYR A 140 16.71 -0.99 -8.86
C TYR A 140 16.32 -0.97 -10.35
N LYS A 141 16.64 0.11 -11.07
CA LYS A 141 16.23 0.28 -12.48
C LYS A 141 16.73 -0.86 -13.37
N GLU A 142 18.02 -1.20 -13.29
CA GLU A 142 18.59 -2.25 -14.14
C GLU A 142 17.95 -3.62 -13.88
N GLN A 143 17.71 -3.95 -12.60
CA GLN A 143 17.03 -5.19 -12.23
C GLN A 143 15.60 -5.25 -12.80
N ALA A 144 14.82 -4.18 -12.63
CA ALA A 144 13.45 -4.09 -13.12
C ALA A 144 13.41 -4.16 -14.66
N ASP A 145 14.25 -3.38 -15.34
CA ASP A 145 14.35 -3.39 -16.80
C ASP A 145 14.76 -4.77 -17.32
N GLY A 146 15.72 -5.44 -16.66
CA GLY A 146 16.15 -6.79 -17.02
C GLY A 146 15.03 -7.83 -16.91
N ILE A 147 14.18 -7.74 -15.87
CA ILE A 147 13.00 -8.59 -15.72
C ILE A 147 12.00 -8.31 -16.85
N VAL A 148 11.68 -7.04 -17.11
CA VAL A 148 10.76 -6.67 -18.19
C VAL A 148 11.29 -7.14 -19.54
N ALA A 149 12.56 -6.88 -19.87
CA ALA A 149 13.18 -7.30 -21.12
C ALA A 149 13.14 -8.82 -21.32
N LYS A 150 13.30 -9.60 -20.24
CA LYS A 150 13.27 -11.06 -20.28
C LYS A 150 11.86 -11.63 -20.48
N TYR A 151 10.85 -11.05 -19.82
CA TYR A 151 9.52 -11.65 -19.72
C TYR A 151 8.46 -11.00 -20.60
N ARG A 152 8.53 -9.68 -20.84
CA ARG A 152 7.57 -8.96 -21.68
C ARG A 152 7.42 -9.57 -23.09
N PRO A 153 8.49 -9.90 -23.84
CA PRO A 153 8.34 -10.51 -25.17
C PRO A 153 7.56 -11.84 -25.18
N ARG A 154 7.46 -12.52 -24.03
CA ARG A 154 6.72 -13.79 -23.88
C ARG A 154 5.23 -13.57 -23.56
N LEU A 155 4.89 -12.39 -23.05
CA LEU A 155 3.59 -12.06 -22.48
C LEU A 155 2.86 -10.96 -23.27
N GLU A 156 3.55 -10.27 -24.18
CA GLU A 156 2.98 -9.20 -24.99
C GLU A 156 1.67 -9.64 -25.66
N GLY A 157 0.63 -8.81 -25.51
CA GLY A 157 -0.70 -9.01 -26.09
C GLY A 157 -1.53 -10.11 -25.44
N LYS A 158 -1.04 -10.78 -24.38
CA LYS A 158 -1.85 -11.76 -23.64
C LYS A 158 -2.92 -11.05 -22.82
N THR A 159 -4.11 -11.65 -22.77
CA THR A 159 -5.25 -11.11 -22.04
C THR A 159 -5.40 -11.76 -20.67
N VAL A 160 -5.91 -11.00 -19.70
CA VAL A 160 -6.09 -11.43 -18.30
C VAL A 160 -7.49 -11.07 -17.81
N MET A 161 -8.10 -11.99 -17.06
CA MET A 161 -9.27 -11.75 -16.22
C MET A 161 -8.94 -12.09 -14.77
N MET A 162 -9.51 -11.35 -13.81
CA MET A 162 -9.21 -11.56 -12.38
C MET A 162 -10.41 -11.36 -11.46
N MET A 163 -10.55 -12.24 -10.48
CA MET A 163 -11.60 -12.21 -9.47
C MET A 163 -10.92 -12.44 -8.11
N VAL A 164 -10.91 -11.43 -7.24
CA VAL A 164 -10.24 -11.45 -5.92
C VAL A 164 -11.08 -10.64 -4.92
N GLY A 165 -10.61 -10.43 -3.70
CA GLY A 165 -11.28 -9.64 -2.65
C GLY A 165 -11.49 -8.15 -2.96
N GLY A 166 -10.85 -7.24 -2.19
CA GLY A 166 -11.21 -5.81 -2.17
C GLY A 166 -10.17 -4.80 -2.68
N LEU A 167 -8.98 -5.24 -3.12
CA LEU A 167 -7.87 -4.36 -3.50
C LEU A 167 -7.17 -4.79 -4.78
N ARG A 168 -6.62 -6.01 -4.76
CA ARG A 168 -5.77 -6.56 -5.82
C ARG A 168 -6.39 -6.49 -7.23
N PRO A 169 -7.72 -6.62 -7.44
CA PRO A 169 -8.29 -6.55 -8.79
C PRO A 169 -8.00 -5.24 -9.57
N ARG A 170 -7.72 -4.13 -8.88
CA ARG A 170 -7.14 -2.93 -9.52
C ARG A 170 -5.64 -2.79 -9.29
N HIS A 171 -5.15 -3.16 -8.11
CA HIS A 171 -3.77 -2.83 -7.70
C HIS A 171 -2.71 -3.54 -8.54
N VAL A 172 -2.97 -4.76 -9.02
CA VAL A 172 -1.96 -5.51 -9.81
C VAL A 172 -1.98 -5.18 -11.30
N VAL A 173 -2.99 -4.45 -11.78
CA VAL A 173 -3.14 -4.10 -13.21
C VAL A 173 -1.88 -3.45 -13.81
N PRO A 174 -1.19 -2.52 -13.12
CA PRO A 174 0.02 -1.90 -13.67
C PRO A 174 1.16 -2.90 -13.88
N ALA A 175 1.34 -3.89 -12.98
CA ALA A 175 2.34 -4.94 -13.15
C ALA A 175 2.08 -5.81 -14.39
N PHE A 176 0.81 -6.10 -14.70
CA PHE A 176 0.44 -6.77 -15.95
C PHE A 176 0.75 -5.91 -17.18
N LYS A 177 0.45 -4.61 -17.13
CA LYS A 177 0.74 -3.65 -18.22
C LYS A 177 2.25 -3.47 -18.46
N ASP A 178 3.06 -3.47 -17.40
CA ASP A 178 4.52 -3.43 -17.50
C ASP A 178 5.06 -4.60 -18.33
N LEU A 179 4.39 -5.76 -18.27
CA LEU A 179 4.69 -6.96 -19.05
C LEU A 179 3.94 -7.07 -20.40
N GLY A 180 3.25 -6.00 -20.83
CA GLY A 180 2.58 -5.94 -22.13
C GLY A 180 1.27 -6.73 -22.19
N MET A 181 0.70 -7.10 -21.05
CA MET A 181 -0.57 -7.82 -20.97
C MET A 181 -1.76 -6.85 -20.90
N GLU A 182 -2.93 -7.33 -21.31
CA GLU A 182 -4.17 -6.57 -21.32
C GLU A 182 -5.20 -7.14 -20.34
N ILE A 183 -5.71 -6.29 -19.45
CA ILE A 183 -6.80 -6.68 -18.53
C ILE A 183 -8.13 -6.49 -19.26
N ILE A 184 -8.79 -7.60 -19.59
CA ILE A 184 -10.08 -7.61 -20.29
C ILE A 184 -11.27 -7.83 -19.34
N GLY A 185 -11.00 -8.27 -18.10
CA GLY A 185 -12.00 -8.37 -17.05
C GLY A 185 -11.37 -8.26 -15.65
N THR A 186 -12.07 -7.63 -14.72
CA THR A 186 -11.65 -7.56 -13.32
C THR A 186 -12.87 -7.51 -12.40
N GLY A 187 -12.73 -7.98 -11.17
CA GLY A 187 -13.84 -7.91 -10.24
C GLY A 187 -13.50 -8.27 -8.81
N TYR A 188 -14.47 -8.02 -7.95
CA TYR A 188 -14.29 -7.98 -6.51
C TYR A 188 -15.34 -8.83 -5.79
N GLU A 189 -14.94 -9.52 -4.72
CA GLU A 189 -15.86 -10.28 -3.87
C GLU A 189 -16.64 -9.32 -2.95
N PHE A 190 -16.00 -8.24 -2.49
CA PHE A 190 -16.53 -7.38 -1.42
C PHE A 190 -16.01 -5.94 -1.49
N ALA A 191 -15.68 -5.44 -2.68
CA ALA A 191 -15.33 -4.03 -2.86
C ALA A 191 -16.54 -3.13 -2.63
N HIS A 192 -16.30 -1.85 -2.30
CA HIS A 192 -17.37 -0.87 -2.17
C HIS A 192 -17.36 0.13 -3.35
N GLY A 193 -18.37 0.98 -3.44
CA GLY A 193 -18.50 1.96 -4.54
C GLY A 193 -17.27 2.89 -4.72
N ASP A 194 -16.50 3.13 -3.66
CA ASP A 194 -15.27 3.92 -3.72
C ASP A 194 -14.08 3.15 -4.33
N ASP A 195 -14.02 1.83 -4.19
CA ASP A 195 -13.08 0.95 -4.88
C ASP A 195 -13.41 0.86 -6.38
N TYR A 196 -14.69 0.78 -6.74
CA TYR A 196 -15.14 0.80 -8.14
C TYR A 196 -14.75 2.10 -8.85
N LYS A 197 -14.96 3.25 -8.21
CA LYS A 197 -14.49 4.55 -8.72
C LYS A 197 -12.99 4.52 -9.00
N ARG A 198 -12.18 4.05 -8.05
CA ARG A 198 -10.72 3.91 -8.23
C ARG A 198 -10.36 2.99 -9.38
N THR A 199 -11.10 1.89 -9.56
CA THR A 199 -10.84 0.88 -10.61
C THR A 199 -10.85 1.48 -12.01
N THR A 200 -11.73 2.45 -12.26
CA THR A 200 -11.83 3.12 -13.57
C THR A 200 -10.53 3.80 -14.02
N HIS A 201 -9.64 4.16 -13.09
CA HIS A 201 -8.33 4.73 -13.42
C HIS A 201 -7.28 3.67 -13.81
N TYR A 202 -7.55 2.38 -13.57
CA TYR A 202 -6.62 1.29 -13.83
C TYR A 202 -6.95 0.51 -15.10
N VAL A 203 -8.23 0.40 -15.46
CA VAL A 203 -8.71 -0.38 -16.61
C VAL A 203 -9.05 0.50 -17.81
N LYS A 204 -9.20 -0.09 -18.99
CA LYS A 204 -9.58 0.64 -20.22
C LYS A 204 -11.10 0.68 -20.35
N ASP A 205 -11.59 1.53 -21.25
CA ASP A 205 -12.97 1.48 -21.69
C ASP A 205 -13.33 0.07 -22.20
N ALA A 206 -14.58 -0.34 -21.95
CA ALA A 206 -15.13 -1.64 -22.28
C ALA A 206 -14.48 -2.88 -21.58
N THR A 207 -13.59 -2.70 -20.59
CA THR A 207 -13.21 -3.79 -19.69
C THR A 207 -14.42 -4.26 -18.88
N LEU A 208 -14.67 -5.58 -18.82
CA LEU A 208 -15.76 -6.13 -18.01
C LEU A 208 -15.45 -5.98 -16.52
N ILE A 209 -16.39 -5.43 -15.75
CA ILE A 209 -16.30 -5.33 -14.29
C ILE A 209 -17.42 -6.15 -13.67
N TYR A 210 -17.08 -7.07 -12.77
CA TYR A 210 -18.04 -7.89 -12.03
C TYR A 210 -17.88 -7.73 -10.51
N ASP A 211 -19.01 -7.74 -9.82
CA ASP A 211 -19.14 -7.63 -8.36
C ASP A 211 -19.83 -8.89 -7.85
N ASP A 212 -19.27 -9.53 -6.83
CA ASP A 212 -19.79 -10.77 -6.23
C ASP A 212 -20.21 -11.80 -7.30
N VAL A 213 -19.30 -12.04 -8.25
CA VAL A 213 -19.62 -12.83 -9.44
C VAL A 213 -19.98 -14.26 -9.06
N THR A 214 -21.09 -14.76 -9.61
CA THR A 214 -21.50 -16.14 -9.42
C THR A 214 -20.53 -17.09 -10.12
N GLY A 215 -20.42 -18.32 -9.61
CA GLY A 215 -19.70 -19.39 -10.31
C GLY A 215 -20.44 -19.94 -11.54
N TYR A 216 -21.68 -19.51 -11.77
CA TYR A 216 -22.56 -19.91 -12.87
C TYR A 216 -22.79 -18.73 -13.81
#